data_AF-A0A511HPU6-F1
#
_entry.id   AF-A0A511HPU6-F1
#
_cell.length_a   1.000
_cell.length_b   1.000
_cell.length_c   1.000
_cell.angle_alpha   90.00
_cell.angle_beta   90.00
_cell.angle_gamma   90.00
#
_symmetry.space_group_name_H-M   'P 1'
#
loop_
_entity.id
_entity.type
_entity.pdbx_description
1 polymer ?
#
loop_
_entity_poly.entity_id
_entity_poly.type
_entity_poly.pdbx_seq_one_letter_code
_entity_poly.pdbx_strand_id
1 'polypeptide(L)'
;MSDAHGPSHFEAEVISVERGKHGAYFLWLLRTSDSVNINALLSSHLAIPTEGDMVVVRGDFEENQEAKTIPKPVRLRITSITHLGRKSARYKEWQEALETALVGHKPVKETRTIRCPVIVTGRNTAVEHDIRKTLEKAEALEPGFPQFEYVDLGSAESIAEGVRQAARVPNVRAIVLARGGTSEKWQLLPFSHPAVVRVVAEVAKSIPVVVAIGHAEDHPLCERVASFFVPAPSAVGELFHELNQARKERLRRDAVEMAPARLRHEEAVREANAPAQAPSAPGPVVANAPQSTSWVRRRWRAVLAGVGVVVLGGAALSMWVLKAPMMAAPPLQPQPAAVTPIPSVPPVKTAQPTRRRQKPKRKPSEKAAAVSNVIVDAGTEQPPAAPAAPPARTPIDVFE
;
A
#
# COMPACT_ATOMS: atom_id res chain seq x y z
N MET A 1 18.53 -24.65 -26.80
CA MET A 1 17.96 -23.99 -25.60
C MET A 1 18.01 -22.47 -25.68
N SER A 2 18.87 -21.84 -26.49
CA SER A 2 18.87 -20.39 -26.75
C SER A 2 17.49 -19.84 -27.18
N ASP A 3 16.86 -20.52 -28.13
CA ASP A 3 15.78 -19.92 -28.92
C ASP A 3 14.46 -19.74 -28.14
N ALA A 4 14.33 -20.36 -26.97
CA ALA A 4 13.15 -20.25 -26.10
C ALA A 4 13.15 -19.00 -25.20
N HIS A 5 14.30 -18.35 -25.01
CA HIS A 5 14.47 -17.22 -24.08
C HIS A 5 14.95 -15.92 -24.77
N GLY A 6 15.11 -15.97 -26.10
CA GLY A 6 15.59 -14.87 -26.91
C GLY A 6 17.13 -14.78 -26.95
N PRO A 7 17.69 -13.66 -27.43
CA PRO A 7 19.13 -13.54 -27.65
C PRO A 7 19.91 -13.63 -26.33
N SER A 8 21.08 -14.27 -26.38
CA SER A 8 22.08 -14.33 -25.30
C SER A 8 22.92 -13.04 -25.17
N HIS A 9 22.63 -12.04 -26.00
CA HIS A 9 23.28 -10.73 -26.02
C HIS A 9 22.25 -9.64 -26.33
N PHE A 10 22.04 -8.68 -25.43
CA PHE A 10 21.02 -7.64 -25.57
C PHE A 10 21.29 -6.38 -24.74
N GLU A 11 20.70 -5.25 -25.14
CA GLU A 11 20.58 -4.06 -24.30
C GLU A 11 19.42 -4.23 -23.30
N ALA A 12 19.65 -3.83 -22.06
CA ALA A 12 18.68 -3.85 -20.98
C ALA A 12 18.81 -2.64 -20.05
N GLU A 13 17.70 -2.29 -19.43
CA GLU A 13 17.68 -1.47 -18.22
C GLU A 13 17.88 -2.36 -16.99
N VAL A 14 18.73 -1.93 -16.06
CA VAL A 14 18.85 -2.56 -14.74
C VAL A 14 17.71 -2.10 -13.84
N ILE A 15 16.75 -2.98 -13.55
CA ILE A 15 15.61 -2.71 -12.67
C ILE A 15 16.00 -2.80 -11.20
N SER A 16 16.86 -3.75 -10.85
CA SER A 16 17.31 -4.00 -9.47
C SER A 16 18.68 -4.64 -9.44
N VAL A 17 19.41 -4.41 -8.36
CA VAL A 17 20.64 -5.12 -8.01
C VAL A 17 20.58 -5.52 -6.54
N GLU A 18 20.52 -6.83 -6.27
CA GLU A 18 20.51 -7.42 -4.93
C GLU A 18 21.82 -8.18 -4.70
N ARG A 19 22.36 -8.11 -3.47
CA ARG A 19 23.61 -8.82 -3.13
C ARG A 19 23.29 -10.20 -2.55
N GLY A 20 23.57 -11.23 -3.32
CA GLY A 20 23.41 -12.62 -2.92
C GLY A 20 24.43 -13.10 -1.89
N LYS A 21 24.13 -14.27 -1.32
CA LYS A 21 25.06 -15.03 -0.48
C LYS A 21 26.29 -15.43 -1.31
N HIS A 22 27.46 -15.48 -0.66
CA HIS A 22 28.76 -15.73 -1.31
C HIS A 22 29.22 -14.65 -2.31
N GLY A 23 28.59 -13.48 -2.32
CA GLY A 23 29.08 -12.29 -3.01
C GLY A 23 28.69 -12.15 -4.48
N ALA A 24 27.97 -13.11 -5.05
CA ALA A 24 27.29 -12.93 -6.33
C ALA A 24 26.17 -11.87 -6.21
N TYR A 25 25.74 -11.29 -7.33
CA TYR A 25 24.64 -10.34 -7.38
C TYR A 25 23.50 -10.88 -8.23
N PHE A 26 22.27 -10.67 -7.77
CA PHE A 26 21.05 -10.97 -8.51
C PHE A 26 20.51 -9.69 -9.11
N LEU A 27 20.30 -9.69 -10.42
CA LEU A 27 19.82 -8.54 -11.17
C LEU A 27 18.45 -8.86 -11.75
N TRP A 28 17.55 -7.88 -11.70
CA TRP A 28 16.38 -7.85 -12.57
C TRP A 28 16.69 -6.92 -13.72
N LEU A 29 16.58 -7.42 -14.95
CA LEU A 29 16.87 -6.70 -16.18
C LEU A 29 15.59 -6.57 -17.01
N LEU A 30 15.30 -5.38 -17.52
CA LEU A 30 14.23 -5.15 -18.50
C LEU A 30 14.87 -5.03 -19.88
N ARG A 31 14.69 -6.06 -20.72
CA ARG A 31 15.26 -6.10 -22.08
C ARG A 31 14.58 -5.07 -22.97
N THR A 32 15.34 -4.21 -23.64
CA THR A 32 14.78 -3.06 -24.37
C THR A 32 14.03 -3.44 -25.66
N SER A 33 14.36 -4.58 -26.26
CA SER A 33 13.78 -5.01 -27.55
C SER A 33 12.32 -5.46 -27.45
N ASP A 34 11.90 -5.99 -26.29
CA ASP A 34 10.60 -6.66 -26.10
C ASP A 34 9.99 -6.43 -24.71
N SER A 35 10.61 -5.60 -23.85
CA SER A 35 10.17 -5.31 -22.48
C SER A 35 10.01 -6.55 -21.59
N VAL A 36 10.78 -7.62 -21.86
CA VAL A 36 10.79 -8.82 -21.03
C VAL A 36 11.66 -8.62 -19.80
N ASN A 37 11.12 -8.93 -18.62
CA ASN A 37 11.87 -8.99 -17.37
C ASN A 37 12.67 -10.30 -17.29
N ILE A 38 13.97 -10.18 -17.03
CA ILE A 38 14.92 -11.30 -16.99
C ILE A 38 15.61 -11.30 -15.62
N ASN A 39 15.52 -12.42 -14.91
CA ASN A 39 16.32 -12.68 -13.72
C ASN A 39 17.74 -13.08 -14.16
N ALA A 40 18.75 -12.38 -13.64
CA ALA A 40 20.14 -12.61 -14.01
C ALA A 40 21.06 -12.75 -12.79
N LEU A 41 22.08 -13.61 -12.93
CA LEU A 41 23.16 -13.81 -11.97
C LEU A 41 24.44 -13.14 -12.50
N LEU A 42 24.98 -12.20 -11.72
CA LEU A 42 26.23 -11.51 -11.99
C LEU A 42 27.30 -11.95 -10.97
N SER A 43 28.48 -12.32 -11.47
CA SER A 43 29.63 -12.63 -10.60
C SER A 43 30.31 -11.38 -10.03
N SER A 44 30.84 -11.49 -8.81
CA SER A 44 31.46 -10.39 -8.06
C SER A 44 32.67 -9.71 -8.72
N HIS A 45 33.30 -10.37 -9.69
CA HIS A 45 34.47 -9.85 -10.42
C HIS A 45 34.09 -8.96 -11.62
N LEU A 46 32.81 -8.94 -12.02
CA LEU A 46 32.31 -8.05 -13.07
C LEU A 46 31.90 -6.70 -12.47
N ALA A 47 31.88 -5.67 -13.32
CA ALA A 47 31.38 -4.36 -12.92
C ALA A 47 29.91 -4.45 -12.49
N ILE A 48 29.62 -3.98 -11.28
CA ILE A 48 28.28 -4.04 -10.69
C ILE A 48 27.53 -2.77 -11.12
N PRO A 49 26.40 -2.89 -11.83
CA PRO A 49 25.59 -1.74 -12.20
C PRO A 49 24.76 -1.22 -11.03
N THR A 50 24.07 -0.10 -11.26
CA THR A 50 23.15 0.52 -10.31
C THR A 50 21.76 0.63 -10.93
N GLU A 51 20.71 0.74 -10.11
CA GLU A 51 19.33 0.79 -10.60
C GLU A 51 19.12 1.93 -11.63
N GLY A 52 18.44 1.61 -12.72
CA GLY A 52 18.22 2.48 -13.86
C GLY A 52 19.37 2.57 -14.87
N ASP A 53 20.52 1.92 -14.65
CA ASP A 53 21.60 1.90 -15.65
C ASP A 53 21.18 1.18 -16.93
N MET A 54 21.56 1.75 -18.08
CA MET A 54 21.51 1.05 -19.36
C MET A 54 22.79 0.24 -19.55
N VAL A 55 22.62 -1.06 -19.81
CA VAL A 55 23.71 -2.02 -19.97
C VAL A 55 23.51 -2.87 -21.21
N VAL A 56 24.61 -3.32 -21.82
CA VAL A 56 24.62 -4.44 -22.74
C VAL A 56 25.13 -5.66 -21.98
N VAL A 57 24.33 -6.72 -21.94
CA VAL A 57 24.68 -7.97 -21.26
C VAL A 57 24.90 -9.08 -22.27
N ARG A 58 25.84 -9.98 -21.95
CA ARG A 58 26.02 -11.27 -22.60
C ARG A 58 25.99 -12.36 -21.53
N GLY A 59 25.36 -13.49 -21.81
CA GLY A 59 25.28 -14.59 -20.86
C GLY A 59 24.58 -15.83 -21.41
N ASP A 60 24.58 -16.89 -20.61
CA ASP A 60 23.91 -18.15 -20.94
C ASP A 60 22.68 -18.34 -20.05
N PHE A 61 21.58 -18.83 -20.62
CA PHE A 61 20.41 -19.20 -19.84
C PHE A 61 20.59 -20.57 -19.18
N GLU A 62 20.40 -20.64 -17.87
CA GLU A 62 20.51 -21.85 -17.05
C GLU A 62 19.27 -22.02 -16.16
N GLU A 63 18.88 -23.27 -15.90
CA GLU A 63 17.87 -23.57 -14.88
C GLU A 63 18.43 -23.26 -13.49
N ASN A 64 17.67 -22.52 -12.67
CA ASN A 64 18.02 -22.28 -11.28
C ASN A 64 17.87 -23.59 -10.48
N GLN A 65 18.97 -24.31 -10.33
CA GLN A 65 18.99 -25.62 -9.69
C GLN A 65 18.55 -25.61 -8.22
N GLU A 66 18.69 -24.47 -7.53
CA GLU A 66 18.32 -24.25 -6.13
C GLU A 66 16.80 -24.07 -5.92
N ALA A 67 16.05 -23.78 -6.98
CA ALA A 67 14.61 -23.59 -6.91
C ALA A 67 13.88 -24.90 -6.57
N LYS A 68 12.96 -24.81 -5.60
CA LYS A 68 12.10 -25.94 -5.16
C LYS A 68 10.86 -26.12 -6.03
N THR A 69 10.63 -25.25 -6.99
CA THR A 69 9.48 -25.27 -7.92
C THR A 69 9.77 -26.17 -9.12
N ILE A 70 8.73 -26.78 -9.68
CA ILE A 70 8.78 -27.58 -10.90
C ILE A 70 7.71 -27.04 -11.86
N PRO A 71 8.05 -26.66 -13.11
CA PRO A 71 9.40 -26.61 -13.68
C PRO A 71 10.33 -25.61 -12.95
N LYS A 72 11.65 -25.81 -13.07
CA LYS A 72 12.63 -24.89 -12.48
C LYS A 72 12.62 -23.57 -13.27
N PRO A 73 12.70 -22.41 -12.60
CA PRO A 73 12.78 -21.13 -13.28
C PRO A 73 14.14 -20.98 -13.93
N VAL A 74 14.16 -20.41 -15.14
CA VAL A 74 15.40 -20.13 -15.89
C VAL A 74 15.92 -18.74 -15.52
N ARG A 75 17.24 -18.61 -15.39
CA ARG A 75 17.95 -17.33 -15.16
C ARG A 75 19.08 -17.15 -16.17
N LEU A 76 19.48 -15.91 -16.41
CA LEU A 76 20.65 -15.58 -17.23
C LEU A 76 21.91 -15.53 -16.37
N ARG A 77 22.89 -16.40 -16.58
CA ARG A 77 24.23 -16.26 -15.99
C ARG A 77 25.05 -15.33 -16.87
N ILE A 78 25.31 -14.11 -16.38
CA ILE A 78 26.04 -13.07 -17.10
C ILE A 78 27.52 -13.46 -17.21
N THR A 79 28.03 -13.48 -18.44
CA THR A 79 29.45 -13.70 -18.78
C THR A 79 30.17 -12.40 -19.12
N SER A 80 29.44 -11.37 -19.56
CA SER A 80 29.95 -10.02 -19.77
C SER A 80 28.84 -8.98 -19.56
N ILE A 81 29.21 -7.83 -18.99
CA ILE A 81 28.33 -6.67 -18.84
C ILE A 81 29.10 -5.40 -19.21
N THR A 82 28.49 -4.58 -20.05
CA THR A 82 29.06 -3.31 -20.53
C THR A 82 28.10 -2.18 -20.19
N HIS A 83 28.54 -1.20 -19.41
CA HIS A 83 27.72 -0.04 -19.05
C HIS A 83 27.69 0.96 -20.21
N LEU A 84 26.51 1.46 -20.56
CA LEU A 84 26.33 2.45 -21.64
C LEU A 84 26.47 3.90 -21.16
N GLY A 85 26.92 4.12 -19.92
CA GLY A 85 27.17 5.46 -19.35
C GLY A 85 25.92 6.34 -19.17
N ARG A 86 24.71 5.78 -19.30
CA ARG A 86 23.44 6.52 -19.22
C ARG A 86 22.42 5.78 -18.36
N LYS A 87 21.59 6.53 -17.62
CA LYS A 87 20.33 6.04 -17.04
C LYS A 87 19.24 5.93 -18.12
N SER A 88 18.32 4.97 -17.94
CA SER A 88 17.13 4.79 -18.77
C SER A 88 16.23 6.04 -18.76
N ALA A 89 15.38 6.20 -19.77
CA ALA A 89 14.37 7.27 -19.79
C ALA A 89 13.33 7.06 -18.67
N ARG A 90 12.85 5.82 -18.50
CA ARG A 90 11.88 5.42 -17.47
C ARG A 90 12.35 5.77 -16.06
N TYR A 91 13.59 5.41 -15.70
CA TYR A 91 14.15 5.70 -14.38
C TYR A 91 14.23 7.20 -14.13
N LYS A 92 14.71 7.99 -15.11
CA LYS A 92 14.77 9.45 -15.02
C LYS A 92 13.38 10.06 -14.79
N GLU A 93 12.40 9.67 -15.61
CA GLU A 93 11.00 10.14 -15.48
C GLU A 93 10.42 9.80 -14.10
N TRP A 94 10.67 8.60 -13.58
CA TRP A 94 10.12 8.16 -12.30
C TRP A 94 10.75 8.89 -11.12
N GLN A 95 12.06 9.16 -11.15
CA GLN A 95 12.73 10.00 -10.15
C GLN A 95 12.27 11.46 -10.25
N GLU A 96 12.17 12.03 -11.45
CA GLU A 96 11.69 13.41 -11.66
C GLU A 96 10.24 13.58 -11.18
N ALA A 97 9.36 12.61 -11.46
CA ALA A 97 7.98 12.61 -10.97
C ALA A 97 7.89 12.54 -9.44
N LEU A 98 8.82 11.81 -8.80
CA LEU A 98 8.92 11.74 -7.35
C LEU A 98 9.45 13.03 -6.72
N GLU A 99 10.55 13.59 -7.23
CA GLU A 99 11.10 14.85 -6.73
C GLU A 99 10.07 15.99 -6.92
N THR A 100 9.35 16.01 -8.04
CA THR A 100 8.19 16.89 -8.26
C THR A 100 7.09 16.69 -7.22
N ALA A 101 6.73 15.43 -6.92
CA ALA A 101 5.71 15.11 -5.93
C ALA A 101 6.11 15.48 -4.49
N LEU A 102 7.42 15.59 -4.20
CA LEU A 102 7.98 15.98 -2.92
C LEU A 102 8.04 17.51 -2.71
N VAL A 103 7.95 18.33 -3.77
CA VAL A 103 7.98 19.80 -3.64
C VAL A 103 6.82 20.29 -2.78
N GLY A 104 7.15 20.86 -1.62
CA GLY A 104 6.17 21.34 -0.63
C GLY A 104 5.34 20.22 0.00
N HIS A 105 5.72 18.96 -0.17
CA HIS A 105 4.95 17.82 0.32
C HIS A 105 4.97 17.72 1.84
N LYS A 106 3.78 17.67 2.44
CA LYS A 106 3.57 17.54 3.88
C LYS A 106 2.45 16.52 4.10
N PRO A 107 2.77 15.21 4.06
CA PRO A 107 1.78 14.18 4.28
C PRO A 107 1.28 14.24 5.73
N VAL A 108 -0.02 14.02 5.93
CA VAL A 108 -0.69 14.08 7.23
C VAL A 108 -0.15 12.95 8.11
N LYS A 109 0.67 13.33 9.11
CA LYS A 109 1.20 12.42 10.16
C LYS A 109 0.34 12.38 11.42
N GLU A 110 -0.67 13.25 11.56
CA GLU A 110 -1.64 13.24 12.67
C GLU A 110 -3.05 13.35 12.11
N THR A 111 -3.92 12.38 12.41
CA THR A 111 -5.33 12.41 12.02
C THR A 111 -6.29 12.51 13.20
N ARG A 112 -7.57 12.66 12.84
CA ARG A 112 -8.70 12.14 13.61
C ARG A 112 -8.52 10.63 13.88
N THR A 113 -9.42 10.00 14.63
CA THR A 113 -9.38 8.54 14.86
C THR A 113 -9.28 7.77 13.55
N ILE A 114 -8.23 6.97 13.38
CA ILE A 114 -8.02 6.11 12.19
C ILE A 114 -8.86 4.83 12.25
N ARG A 115 -10.04 4.92 12.89
CA ARG A 115 -11.03 3.84 13.06
C ARG A 115 -11.85 3.56 11.79
N CYS A 116 -11.61 4.34 10.73
CA CYS A 116 -12.26 4.20 9.42
C CYS A 116 -11.23 3.95 8.29
N PRO A 117 -10.46 2.83 8.31
CA PRO A 117 -9.51 2.52 7.25
C PRO A 117 -10.16 1.92 6.00
N VAL A 118 -9.72 2.40 4.84
CA VAL A 118 -9.93 1.69 3.56
C VAL A 118 -8.61 1.04 3.15
N ILE A 119 -8.65 -0.26 2.84
CA ILE A 119 -7.49 -1.07 2.49
C ILE A 119 -7.50 -1.29 0.97
N VAL A 120 -6.49 -0.75 0.27
CA VAL A 120 -6.27 -0.99 -1.17
C VAL A 120 -5.32 -2.18 -1.31
N THR A 121 -5.81 -3.30 -1.84
CA THR A 121 -5.05 -4.56 -1.95
C THR A 121 -5.57 -5.45 -3.09
N GLY A 122 -4.89 -6.56 -3.37
CA GLY A 122 -5.35 -7.60 -4.30
C GLY A 122 -6.39 -8.53 -3.68
N ARG A 123 -7.35 -9.02 -4.49
CA ARG A 123 -8.42 -9.95 -4.06
C ARG A 123 -7.87 -11.28 -3.55
N ASN A 124 -8.54 -11.86 -2.55
CA ASN A 124 -8.27 -13.21 -2.02
C ASN A 124 -6.79 -13.44 -1.61
N THR A 125 -6.13 -12.39 -1.11
CA THR A 125 -4.73 -12.44 -0.68
C THR A 125 -4.61 -12.74 0.82
N ALA A 126 -3.53 -13.40 1.24
CA ALA A 126 -3.23 -13.58 2.67
C ALA A 126 -3.18 -12.24 3.43
N VAL A 127 -2.75 -11.18 2.74
CA VAL A 127 -2.77 -9.76 3.16
C VAL A 127 -4.12 -9.34 3.75
N GLU A 128 -5.23 -9.73 3.11
CA GLU A 128 -6.57 -9.34 3.56
C GLU A 128 -6.88 -9.97 4.93
N HIS A 129 -6.56 -11.25 5.10
CA HIS A 129 -6.72 -11.96 6.36
C HIS A 129 -5.83 -11.40 7.46
N ASP A 130 -4.55 -11.13 7.15
CA ASP A 130 -3.57 -10.60 8.10
C ASP A 130 -3.95 -9.18 8.57
N ILE A 131 -4.34 -8.29 7.65
CA ILE A 131 -4.79 -6.93 8.00
C ILE A 131 -6.08 -6.98 8.82
N ARG A 132 -7.08 -7.78 8.41
CA ARG A 132 -8.34 -7.92 9.16
C ARG A 132 -8.07 -8.37 10.60
N LYS A 133 -7.31 -9.45 10.77
CA LYS A 133 -6.96 -10.06 12.07
C LYS A 133 -6.09 -9.16 12.97
N THR A 134 -5.25 -8.31 12.40
CA THR A 134 -4.38 -7.39 13.17
C THR A 134 -5.13 -6.13 13.56
N LEU A 135 -5.95 -5.56 12.67
CA LEU A 135 -6.83 -4.43 13.00
C LEU A 135 -7.88 -4.79 14.07
N GLU A 136 -8.53 -5.95 13.95
CA GLU A 136 -9.53 -6.45 14.93
C GLU A 136 -8.99 -6.53 16.37
N LYS A 137 -7.68 -6.78 16.53
CA LYS A 137 -7.01 -6.85 17.83
C LYS A 137 -6.48 -5.51 18.31
N ALA A 138 -6.04 -4.66 17.39
CA ALA A 138 -5.36 -3.42 17.69
C ALA A 138 -6.31 -2.34 18.19
N GLU A 139 -7.44 -2.14 17.51
CA GLU A 139 -8.35 -1.03 17.76
C GLU A 139 -9.80 -1.41 17.47
N ALA A 140 -10.72 -0.85 18.26
CA ALA A 140 -12.14 -0.89 17.91
C ALA A 140 -12.36 0.01 16.70
N LEU A 141 -12.72 -0.56 15.55
CA LEU A 141 -13.06 0.19 14.34
C LEU A 141 -14.50 0.73 14.38
N GLU A 142 -14.82 1.73 13.56
CA GLU A 142 -16.20 2.16 13.40
C GLU A 142 -17.01 1.09 12.62
N PRO A 143 -18.33 0.95 12.87
CA PRO A 143 -19.17 0.02 12.11
C PRO A 143 -19.07 0.23 10.59
N GLY A 144 -18.87 -0.86 9.86
CA GLY A 144 -18.67 -0.82 8.40
C GLY A 144 -17.22 -0.63 7.95
N PHE A 145 -16.24 -0.68 8.86
CA PHE A 145 -14.81 -0.72 8.56
C PHE A 145 -14.14 -1.98 9.17
N PRO A 146 -13.01 -2.48 8.61
CA PRO A 146 -12.27 -1.94 7.46
C PRO A 146 -13.01 -2.23 6.15
N GLN A 147 -12.98 -1.27 5.23
CA GLN A 147 -13.45 -1.49 3.85
C GLN A 147 -12.27 -1.89 2.98
N PHE A 148 -12.52 -2.68 1.94
CA PHE A 148 -11.49 -3.17 1.03
C PHE A 148 -11.78 -2.69 -0.39
N GLU A 149 -10.82 -2.00 -0.98
CA GLU A 149 -10.79 -1.66 -2.39
C GLU A 149 -9.84 -2.62 -3.11
N TYR A 150 -10.31 -3.22 -4.20
CA TYR A 150 -9.69 -4.41 -4.78
C TYR A 150 -9.12 -4.15 -6.16
N VAL A 151 -7.80 -3.99 -6.23
CA VAL A 151 -7.05 -3.61 -7.43
C VAL A 151 -6.26 -4.79 -8.01
N ASP A 152 -5.90 -4.67 -9.29
CA ASP A 152 -4.77 -5.41 -9.84
C ASP A 152 -3.47 -4.74 -9.36
N LEU A 153 -2.66 -5.49 -8.60
CA LEU A 153 -1.38 -5.01 -8.09
C LEU A 153 -0.26 -5.05 -9.15
N GLY A 154 -0.54 -5.56 -10.35
CA GLY A 154 0.34 -5.53 -11.52
C GLY A 154 0.20 -4.26 -12.38
N SER A 155 -0.92 -3.53 -12.28
CA SER A 155 -1.18 -2.29 -13.03
C SER A 155 -1.06 -1.06 -12.13
N ALA A 156 -0.22 -0.11 -12.53
CA ALA A 156 -0.08 1.17 -11.84
C ALA A 156 -1.34 2.02 -11.91
N GLU A 157 -2.09 1.92 -13.01
CA GLU A 157 -3.35 2.62 -13.26
C GLU A 157 -4.44 2.08 -12.33
N SER A 158 -4.50 0.75 -12.18
CA SER A 158 -5.43 0.07 -11.27
C SER A 158 -5.15 0.44 -9.82
N ILE A 159 -3.89 0.36 -9.36
CA ILE A 159 -3.49 0.82 -8.02
C ILE A 159 -3.85 2.29 -7.82
N ALA A 160 -3.50 3.15 -8.78
CA ALA A 160 -3.72 4.58 -8.65
C ALA A 160 -5.22 4.93 -8.56
N GLU A 161 -6.08 4.30 -9.36
CA GLU A 161 -7.53 4.50 -9.28
C GLU A 161 -8.12 3.92 -7.99
N GLY A 162 -7.66 2.77 -7.51
CA GLY A 162 -8.08 2.23 -6.20
C GLY A 162 -7.76 3.18 -5.03
N VAL A 163 -6.61 3.86 -5.08
CA VAL A 163 -6.26 4.91 -4.10
C VAL A 163 -7.22 6.12 -4.21
N ARG A 164 -7.63 6.54 -5.43
CA ARG A 164 -8.65 7.59 -5.60
C ARG A 164 -10.02 7.16 -5.09
N GLN A 165 -10.41 5.91 -5.33
CA GLN A 165 -11.70 5.36 -4.88
C GLN A 165 -11.75 5.25 -3.35
N ALA A 166 -10.68 4.76 -2.73
CA ALA A 166 -10.51 4.75 -1.28
C ALA A 166 -10.61 6.16 -0.66
N ALA A 167 -10.05 7.18 -1.31
CA ALA A 167 -10.15 8.58 -0.86
C ALA A 167 -11.56 9.19 -1.00
N ARG A 168 -12.44 8.61 -1.83
CA ARG A 168 -13.84 9.02 -2.01
C ARG A 168 -14.81 8.34 -1.02
N VAL A 169 -14.36 7.34 -0.26
CA VAL A 169 -15.22 6.61 0.70
C VAL A 169 -15.69 7.56 1.82
N PRO A 170 -17.01 7.66 2.08
CA PRO A 170 -17.52 8.50 3.17
C PRO A 170 -16.91 8.12 4.52
N ASN A 171 -16.53 9.13 5.29
CA ASN A 171 -15.88 8.98 6.61
C ASN A 171 -14.51 8.30 6.63
N VAL A 172 -13.83 8.04 5.51
CA VAL A 172 -12.46 7.52 5.51
C VAL A 172 -11.52 8.36 6.38
N ARG A 173 -10.66 7.71 7.18
CA ARG A 173 -9.69 8.37 8.09
C ARG A 173 -8.26 7.87 7.95
N ALA A 174 -8.05 6.77 7.24
CA ALA A 174 -6.77 6.28 6.80
C ALA A 174 -6.97 5.45 5.53
N ILE A 175 -5.97 5.42 4.66
CA ILE A 175 -5.91 4.52 3.52
C ILE A 175 -4.67 3.67 3.68
N VAL A 176 -4.79 2.36 3.51
CA VAL A 176 -3.68 1.42 3.60
C VAL A 176 -3.46 0.81 2.22
N LEU A 177 -2.37 1.17 1.54
CA LEU A 177 -1.94 0.51 0.31
C LEU A 177 -1.10 -0.70 0.69
N ALA A 178 -1.66 -1.89 0.56
CA ALA A 178 -1.09 -3.11 1.09
C ALA A 178 -0.76 -4.15 0.00
N ARG A 179 0.34 -4.87 0.21
CA ARG A 179 0.76 -5.98 -0.65
C ARG A 179 1.56 -7.00 0.16
N GLY A 180 1.41 -8.28 -0.18
CA GLY A 180 2.14 -9.38 0.45
C GLY A 180 3.55 -9.56 -0.09
N GLY A 181 4.35 -10.33 0.65
CA GLY A 181 5.71 -10.73 0.28
C GLY A 181 5.84 -11.23 -1.16
N THR A 182 6.82 -10.71 -1.89
CA THR A 182 7.30 -11.31 -3.15
C THR A 182 8.81 -11.47 -3.08
N SER A 183 9.34 -12.54 -3.68
CA SER A 183 10.78 -12.69 -3.96
C SER A 183 11.21 -12.00 -5.25
N GLU A 184 10.26 -11.37 -5.95
CA GLU A 184 10.45 -10.82 -7.29
C GLU A 184 10.14 -9.32 -7.29
N LYS A 185 11.16 -8.50 -7.07
CA LYS A 185 11.05 -7.04 -6.98
C LYS A 185 10.49 -6.37 -8.23
N TRP A 186 10.62 -6.96 -9.43
CA TRP A 186 9.99 -6.41 -10.64
C TRP A 186 8.47 -6.27 -10.47
N GLN A 187 7.84 -7.12 -9.65
CA GLN A 187 6.42 -7.02 -9.34
C GLN A 187 6.07 -5.80 -8.46
N LEU A 188 7.06 -5.16 -7.82
CA LEU A 188 6.90 -3.92 -7.04
C LEU A 188 7.00 -2.65 -7.92
N LEU A 189 7.41 -2.77 -9.19
CA LEU A 189 7.49 -1.63 -10.11
C LEU A 189 6.21 -0.78 -10.22
N PRO A 190 4.98 -1.35 -10.24
CA PRO A 190 3.75 -0.56 -10.31
C PRO A 190 3.60 0.45 -9.16
N PHE A 191 4.14 0.15 -7.97
CA PHE A 191 4.10 1.02 -6.80
C PHE A 191 5.08 2.19 -6.90
N SER A 192 6.14 2.03 -7.70
CA SER A 192 7.10 3.10 -8.02
C SER A 192 6.67 3.97 -9.22
N HIS A 193 5.60 3.61 -9.91
CA HIS A 193 5.16 4.32 -11.13
C HIS A 193 4.68 5.75 -10.82
N PRO A 194 4.96 6.75 -11.69
CA PRO A 194 4.54 8.14 -11.51
C PRO A 194 3.06 8.33 -11.19
N ALA A 195 2.18 7.52 -11.78
CA ALA A 195 0.74 7.60 -11.50
C ALA A 195 0.39 7.28 -10.03
N VAL A 196 1.05 6.27 -9.44
CA VAL A 196 0.86 5.86 -8.03
C VAL A 196 1.54 6.86 -7.10
N VAL A 197 2.78 7.28 -7.40
CA VAL A 197 3.51 8.29 -6.59
C VAL A 197 2.70 9.59 -6.51
N ARG A 198 2.20 10.12 -7.64
CA ARG A 198 1.43 11.37 -7.68
C ARG A 198 0.13 11.29 -6.87
N VAL A 199 -0.66 10.21 -7.01
CA VAL A 199 -1.92 10.08 -6.26
C VAL A 199 -1.70 9.83 -4.78
N VAL A 200 -0.68 9.05 -4.39
CA VAL A 200 -0.33 8.86 -2.97
C VAL A 200 0.11 10.19 -2.36
N ALA A 201 0.95 10.96 -3.05
CA ALA A 201 1.37 12.28 -2.60
C ALA A 201 0.20 13.28 -2.49
N GLU A 202 -0.76 13.25 -3.41
CA GLU A 202 -1.98 14.07 -3.36
C GLU A 202 -2.85 13.69 -2.16
N VAL A 203 -3.25 12.42 -2.07
CA VAL A 203 -4.17 11.93 -1.03
C VAL A 203 -3.57 12.08 0.37
N ALA A 204 -2.27 11.79 0.52
CA ALA A 204 -1.55 11.91 1.79
C ALA A 204 -1.58 13.33 2.38
N LYS A 205 -1.86 14.39 1.60
CA LYS A 205 -2.03 15.77 2.11
C LYS A 205 -3.34 15.99 2.89
N SER A 206 -4.29 15.06 2.83
CA SER A 206 -5.60 15.19 3.49
C SER A 206 -6.03 13.95 4.28
N ILE A 207 -5.68 12.75 3.81
CA ILE A 207 -5.98 11.46 4.43
C ILE A 207 -4.65 10.69 4.55
N PRO A 208 -4.24 10.19 5.73
CA PRO A 208 -3.01 9.44 5.85
C PRO A 208 -3.01 8.21 4.97
N VAL A 209 -1.98 8.10 4.14
CA VAL A 209 -1.69 6.89 3.39
C VAL A 209 -0.60 6.12 4.11
N VAL A 210 -0.94 4.89 4.54
CA VAL A 210 0.01 3.91 5.05
C VAL A 210 0.38 3.00 3.89
N VAL A 211 1.66 2.90 3.57
CA VAL A 211 2.16 1.89 2.63
C VAL A 211 2.65 0.68 3.44
N ALA A 212 2.10 -0.48 3.12
CA ALA A 212 2.33 -1.74 3.83
C ALA A 212 2.64 -2.84 2.81
N ILE A 213 3.75 -2.66 2.10
CA ILE A 213 4.21 -3.56 1.03
C ILE A 213 5.28 -4.48 1.62
N GLY A 214 5.02 -5.79 1.58
CA GLY A 214 5.94 -6.78 2.12
C GLY A 214 7.17 -6.98 1.22
N HIS A 215 8.29 -6.35 1.56
CA HIS A 215 9.65 -6.87 1.38
C HIS A 215 10.60 -5.99 2.21
N ALA A 216 11.39 -6.56 3.12
CA ALA A 216 12.14 -5.77 4.11
C ALA A 216 13.28 -4.92 3.51
N GLU A 217 13.67 -5.21 2.26
CA GLU A 217 14.82 -4.58 1.58
C GLU A 217 14.41 -3.74 0.35
N ASP A 218 13.12 -3.75 -0.06
CA ASP A 218 12.65 -2.98 -1.22
C ASP A 218 11.75 -1.82 -0.82
N HIS A 219 12.15 -0.62 -1.23
CA HIS A 219 11.44 0.63 -0.96
C HIS A 219 10.86 1.24 -2.26
N PRO A 220 9.65 0.85 -2.69
CA PRO A 220 8.99 1.48 -3.83
C PRO A 220 8.78 2.98 -3.63
N LEU A 221 8.84 3.75 -4.71
CA LEU A 221 8.89 5.22 -4.65
C LEU A 221 7.67 5.88 -3.98
N CYS A 222 6.51 5.20 -3.94
CA CYS A 222 5.33 5.71 -3.23
C CYS A 222 5.52 5.79 -1.70
N GLU A 223 6.46 5.05 -1.11
CA GLU A 223 6.77 5.13 0.33
C GLU A 223 7.36 6.49 0.71
N ARG A 224 8.21 7.07 -0.16
CA ARG A 224 8.81 8.40 0.05
C ARG A 224 7.77 9.53 0.13
N VAL A 225 6.58 9.32 -0.41
CA VAL A 225 5.45 10.29 -0.37
C VAL A 225 4.31 9.88 0.56
N ALA A 226 4.41 8.75 1.25
CA ALA A 226 3.38 8.25 2.16
C ALA A 226 3.34 9.01 3.51
N SER A 227 2.21 8.92 4.21
CA SER A 227 2.13 9.35 5.61
C SER A 227 2.88 8.39 6.53
N PHE A 228 2.78 7.09 6.29
CA PHE A 228 3.51 6.07 7.05
C PHE A 228 3.94 4.94 6.14
N PHE A 229 5.01 4.26 6.53
CA PHE A 229 5.45 3.00 5.95
C PHE A 229 5.55 1.97 7.07
N VAL A 230 5.12 0.74 6.79
CA VAL A 230 5.38 -0.43 7.63
C VAL A 230 5.89 -1.59 6.76
N PRO A 231 6.88 -2.37 7.23
CA PRO A 231 7.59 -3.36 6.39
C PRO A 231 6.74 -4.59 6.02
N ALA A 232 5.55 -4.73 6.59
CA ALA A 232 4.63 -5.83 6.29
C ALA A 232 3.17 -5.43 6.59
N PRO A 233 2.19 -6.00 5.86
CA PRO A 233 0.75 -5.86 6.16
C PRO A 233 0.35 -6.15 7.61
N SER A 234 1.02 -7.10 8.27
CA SER A 234 0.74 -7.48 9.66
C SER A 234 1.07 -6.40 10.69
N ALA A 235 2.00 -5.49 10.37
CA ALA A 235 2.38 -4.37 11.25
C ALA A 235 1.40 -3.19 11.18
N VAL A 236 0.43 -3.20 10.25
CA VAL A 236 -0.61 -2.15 10.13
C VAL A 236 -1.41 -2.03 11.43
N GLY A 237 -1.76 -3.15 12.07
CA GLY A 237 -2.49 -3.13 13.34
C GLY A 237 -1.73 -2.42 14.46
N GLU A 238 -0.43 -2.70 14.60
CA GLU A 238 0.43 -2.10 15.63
C GLU A 238 0.55 -0.58 15.46
N LEU A 239 0.88 -0.12 14.24
CA LEU A 239 0.86 1.31 13.89
C LEU A 239 -0.50 1.96 14.20
N PHE A 240 -1.60 1.26 13.90
CA PHE A 240 -2.94 1.78 14.14
C PHE A 240 -3.26 1.92 15.63
N HIS A 241 -2.74 1.02 16.47
CA HIS A 241 -2.82 1.13 17.92
C HIS A 241 -2.05 2.35 18.41
N GLU A 242 -0.76 2.45 18.05
CA GLU A 242 0.13 3.53 18.48
C GLU A 242 -0.43 4.93 18.15
N LEU A 243 -0.88 5.14 16.90
CA LEU A 243 -1.43 6.43 16.47
C LEU A 243 -2.72 6.81 17.20
N ASN A 244 -3.60 5.85 17.49
CA ASN A 244 -4.81 6.11 18.27
C ASN A 244 -4.51 6.33 19.76
N GLN A 245 -3.51 5.65 20.35
CA GLN A 245 -3.07 5.90 21.72
C GLN A 245 -2.39 7.26 21.87
N ALA A 246 -1.47 7.62 20.98
CA ALA A 246 -0.84 8.93 20.93
C ALA A 246 -1.91 10.06 20.82
N ARG A 247 -2.95 9.85 20.01
CA ARG A 247 -4.09 10.75 19.92
C ARG A 247 -4.91 10.80 21.21
N LYS A 248 -5.25 9.67 21.83
CA LYS A 248 -5.97 9.61 23.13
C LYS A 248 -5.19 10.40 24.19
N GLU A 249 -3.86 10.28 24.20
CA GLU A 249 -3.00 10.96 25.18
C GLU A 249 -2.79 12.45 24.90
N ARG A 250 -2.71 12.87 23.63
CA ARG A 250 -2.79 14.29 23.26
C ARG A 250 -4.11 14.90 23.77
N LEU A 251 -5.25 14.27 23.45
CA LEU A 251 -6.56 14.77 23.87
C LEU A 251 -6.74 14.84 25.40
N ARG A 252 -6.12 13.94 26.17
CA ARG A 252 -6.08 14.03 27.64
C ARG A 252 -5.27 15.22 28.12
N ARG A 253 -4.06 15.42 27.58
CA ARG A 253 -3.21 16.58 27.93
C ARG A 253 -3.89 17.90 27.60
N ASP A 254 -4.42 18.03 26.38
CA ASP A 254 -5.18 19.22 25.94
C ASP A 254 -6.38 19.50 26.88
N ALA A 255 -7.10 18.46 27.32
CA ALA A 255 -8.23 18.61 28.25
C ALA A 255 -7.80 19.03 29.67
N VAL A 256 -6.65 18.55 30.15
CA VAL A 256 -6.08 18.96 31.46
C VAL A 256 -5.57 20.41 31.40
N GLU A 257 -4.89 20.80 30.34
CA GLU A 257 -4.39 22.17 30.15
C GLU A 257 -5.53 23.19 30.00
N MET A 258 -6.62 22.80 29.35
CA MET A 258 -7.81 23.66 29.19
C MET A 258 -8.71 23.70 30.44
N ALA A 259 -8.55 22.80 31.40
CA ALA A 259 -9.43 22.73 32.58
C ALA A 259 -9.44 24.01 33.44
N PRO A 260 -8.30 24.66 33.76
CA PRO A 260 -8.30 25.92 34.52
C PRO A 260 -8.92 27.08 33.74
N ALA A 261 -8.69 27.14 32.43
CA ALA A 261 -9.29 28.17 31.57
C ALA A 261 -10.82 28.02 31.48
N ARG A 262 -11.29 26.76 31.41
CA ARG A 262 -12.72 26.42 31.43
C ARG A 262 -13.37 26.76 32.77
N LEU A 263 -12.74 26.43 33.90
CA LEU A 263 -13.24 26.79 35.24
C LEU A 263 -13.38 28.31 35.39
N ARG A 264 -12.35 29.10 35.02
CA ARG A 264 -12.43 30.57 35.03
C ARG A 264 -13.54 31.13 34.14
N HIS A 265 -13.80 30.50 32.99
CA HIS A 265 -14.89 30.89 32.11
C HIS A 265 -16.26 30.57 32.74
N GLU A 266 -16.42 29.38 33.33
CA GLU A 266 -17.65 28.98 34.03
C GLU A 266 -17.91 29.86 35.27
N GLU A 267 -16.86 30.24 36.02
CA GLU A 267 -16.92 31.22 37.12
C GLU A 267 -17.35 32.60 36.63
N ALA A 268 -16.69 33.16 35.61
CA ALA A 268 -17.03 34.48 35.06
C ALA A 268 -18.46 34.53 34.48
N VAL A 269 -18.91 33.45 33.82
CA VAL A 269 -20.29 33.32 33.36
C VAL A 269 -21.28 33.23 34.53
N ARG A 270 -20.89 32.59 35.64
CA ARG A 270 -21.72 32.50 36.85
C ARG A 270 -21.81 33.82 37.61
N GLU A 271 -20.72 34.58 37.70
CA GLU A 271 -20.72 35.94 38.24
C GLU A 271 -21.57 36.89 37.39
N ALA A 272 -21.40 36.87 36.06
CA ALA A 272 -22.17 37.71 35.14
C ALA A 272 -23.69 37.39 35.14
N ASN A 273 -24.08 36.16 35.49
CA ASN A 273 -25.48 35.75 35.62
C ASN A 273 -25.99 35.75 37.08
N ALA A 274 -25.18 36.13 38.06
CA ALA A 274 -25.62 36.22 39.44
C ALA A 274 -26.70 37.32 39.55
N PRO A 275 -27.93 37.01 40.02
CA PRO A 275 -28.92 38.04 40.27
C PRO A 275 -28.39 38.93 41.40
N ALA A 276 -28.42 40.25 41.20
CA ALA A 276 -28.03 41.23 42.21
C ALA A 276 -28.98 41.19 43.43
N GLN A 277 -28.76 40.23 44.32
CA GLN A 277 -29.35 40.19 45.65
C GLN A 277 -28.58 41.17 46.54
N ALA A 278 -28.91 42.45 46.39
CA ALA A 278 -28.63 43.41 47.46
C ALA A 278 -29.40 42.96 48.72
N PRO A 279 -28.78 42.98 49.91
CA PRO A 279 -29.49 42.64 51.14
C PRO A 279 -30.60 43.65 51.39
N SER A 280 -31.85 43.20 51.31
CA SER A 280 -33.02 44.00 51.68
C SER A 280 -33.01 44.23 53.19
N ALA A 281 -32.56 45.40 53.62
CA ALA A 281 -32.71 45.83 55.00
C ALA A 281 -34.20 45.82 55.42
N PRO A 282 -34.55 45.48 56.67
CA PRO A 282 -35.93 45.47 57.13
C PRO A 282 -36.45 46.90 57.29
N GLY A 283 -37.13 47.41 56.26
CA GLY A 283 -37.89 48.66 56.29
C GLY A 283 -39.35 48.44 56.76
N PRO A 284 -40.00 49.43 57.38
CA PRO A 284 -41.32 49.27 57.99
C PRO A 284 -42.45 49.16 56.97
N VAL A 285 -43.55 48.55 57.40
CA VAL A 285 -44.79 48.38 56.63
C VAL A 285 -45.43 49.74 56.34
N VAL A 286 -45.62 50.07 55.06
CA VAL A 286 -46.48 51.17 54.58
C VAL A 286 -47.34 50.67 53.43
N ALA A 287 -48.60 51.12 53.40
CA ALA A 287 -49.65 50.53 52.57
C ALA A 287 -49.77 51.12 51.14
N ASN A 288 -50.10 50.22 50.21
CA ASN A 288 -50.87 50.35 48.97
C ASN A 288 -50.74 51.56 48.01
N ALA A 289 -50.59 51.16 46.73
CA ALA A 289 -51.08 51.76 45.48
C ALA A 289 -50.24 52.87 44.79
N PRO A 290 -50.37 53.04 43.44
CA PRO A 290 -50.88 52.11 42.42
C PRO A 290 -49.80 51.65 41.42
N GLN A 291 -50.13 50.68 40.57
CA GLN A 291 -49.20 50.12 39.58
C GLN A 291 -48.90 51.13 38.45
N SER A 292 -47.60 51.37 38.15
CA SER A 292 -47.17 51.97 36.88
C SER A 292 -46.28 50.99 36.11
N THR A 293 -46.60 50.77 34.85
CA THR A 293 -45.99 49.78 33.96
C THR A 293 -44.75 50.37 33.26
N SER A 294 -43.55 50.01 33.73
CA SER A 294 -42.29 50.42 33.08
C SER A 294 -41.68 49.30 32.23
N TRP A 295 -41.17 49.68 31.05
CA TRP A 295 -41.20 48.85 29.84
C TRP A 295 -39.91 48.02 29.58
N VAL A 296 -39.01 47.91 30.55
CA VAL A 296 -37.57 47.64 30.29
C VAL A 296 -37.13 46.19 30.54
N ARG A 297 -37.87 45.37 31.29
CA ARG A 297 -37.47 43.97 31.61
C ARG A 297 -37.81 42.90 30.56
N ARG A 298 -38.34 43.25 29.38
CA ARG A 298 -38.69 42.28 28.31
C ARG A 298 -37.59 42.02 27.27
N ARG A 299 -36.44 42.70 27.30
CA ARG A 299 -35.42 42.59 26.23
C ARG A 299 -34.40 41.45 26.37
N TRP A 300 -34.24 40.86 27.56
CA TRP A 300 -33.26 39.78 27.81
C TRP A 300 -33.80 38.35 27.69
N ARG A 301 -35.13 38.16 27.73
CA ARG A 301 -35.76 36.83 27.52
C ARG A 301 -35.94 36.44 26.06
N ALA A 302 -35.74 37.37 25.12
CA ALA A 302 -35.88 37.10 23.68
C ALA A 302 -34.63 36.45 23.04
N VAL A 303 -33.42 36.70 23.57
CA VAL A 303 -32.17 36.21 22.98
C VAL A 303 -31.98 34.70 23.19
N LEU A 304 -32.33 34.18 24.37
CA LEU A 304 -32.21 32.75 24.68
C LEU A 304 -33.29 31.88 24.00
N ALA A 305 -34.38 32.47 23.50
CA ALA A 305 -35.37 31.77 22.66
C ALA A 305 -34.94 31.71 21.18
N GLY A 306 -34.05 32.60 20.72
CA GLY A 306 -33.62 32.67 19.32
C GLY A 306 -32.60 31.61 18.89
N VAL A 307 -31.78 31.10 19.81
CA VAL A 307 -30.73 30.11 19.50
C VAL A 307 -31.29 28.68 19.41
N GLY A 308 -32.39 28.38 20.11
CA GLY A 308 -32.99 27.04 20.14
C GLY A 308 -33.75 26.59 18.88
N VAL A 309 -34.02 27.50 17.94
CA VAL A 309 -34.89 27.22 16.76
C VAL A 309 -34.09 26.95 15.47
N VAL A 310 -32.81 27.33 15.42
CA VAL A 310 -31.97 27.17 14.21
C VAL A 310 -31.58 25.70 13.93
N VAL A 311 -31.73 24.80 14.91
CA VAL A 311 -31.35 23.38 14.79
C VAL A 311 -32.47 22.48 14.22
N LEU A 312 -33.70 22.99 14.03
CA LEU A 312 -34.84 22.20 13.49
C LEU A 312 -35.51 22.79 12.22
N GLY A 313 -35.01 23.91 11.68
CA GLY A 313 -35.60 24.60 10.53
C GLY A 313 -35.05 24.21 9.14
N GLY A 314 -34.15 23.24 9.03
CA GLY A 314 -33.42 22.92 7.79
C GLY A 314 -34.11 21.96 6.81
N ALA A 315 -35.36 21.55 7.08
CA ALA A 315 -35.99 20.42 6.39
C ALA A 315 -37.44 20.69 5.95
N ALA A 316 -37.71 21.82 5.29
CA ALA A 316 -38.89 22.02 4.43
C ALA A 316 -38.81 23.32 3.61
N LEU A 317 -38.26 23.28 2.40
CA LEU A 317 -38.59 24.27 1.36
C LEU A 317 -38.48 23.67 -0.05
N SER A 318 -39.26 22.64 -0.30
CA SER A 318 -39.62 22.20 -1.66
C SER A 318 -40.96 22.85 -2.06
N MET A 319 -41.06 23.26 -3.32
CA MET A 319 -42.26 23.86 -3.96
C MET A 319 -42.53 25.35 -3.55
N TRP A 320 -42.89 26.27 -4.46
CA TRP A 320 -43.34 26.15 -5.86
C TRP A 320 -43.32 27.52 -6.61
N VAL A 321 -43.67 27.52 -7.91
CA VAL A 321 -44.06 28.68 -8.79
C VAL A 321 -42.92 29.60 -9.30
N LEU A 322 -42.76 29.93 -10.61
CA LEU A 322 -43.26 29.35 -11.88
C LEU A 322 -42.57 30.04 -13.10
N LYS A 323 -42.21 29.29 -14.16
CA LYS A 323 -42.66 29.48 -15.57
C LYS A 323 -41.76 28.79 -16.61
N ALA A 324 -42.38 27.92 -17.41
CA ALA A 324 -41.98 27.55 -18.78
C ALA A 324 -42.74 28.50 -19.78
N PRO A 325 -42.65 28.40 -21.13
CA PRO A 325 -42.25 27.25 -21.98
C PRO A 325 -41.18 27.65 -23.05
N MET A 326 -40.90 26.98 -24.18
CA MET A 326 -41.58 25.87 -24.90
C MET A 326 -40.59 25.01 -25.76
N MET A 327 -41.00 23.77 -26.03
CA MET A 327 -40.64 22.86 -27.15
C MET A 327 -39.24 22.86 -27.81
N ALA A 328 -38.53 21.75 -27.60
CA ALA A 328 -37.85 20.99 -28.65
C ALA A 328 -37.79 19.50 -28.24
N ALA A 329 -38.10 18.56 -29.15
CA ALA A 329 -38.09 17.12 -28.86
C ALA A 329 -36.71 16.49 -29.19
N PRO A 330 -36.16 15.60 -28.33
CA PRO A 330 -34.96 14.84 -28.66
C PRO A 330 -35.30 13.59 -29.50
N PRO A 331 -34.37 13.09 -30.34
CA PRO A 331 -34.61 11.93 -31.18
C PRO A 331 -34.54 10.62 -30.38
N LEU A 332 -35.24 9.61 -30.89
CA LEU A 332 -35.28 8.23 -30.37
C LEU A 332 -33.88 7.59 -30.38
N GLN A 333 -33.45 7.06 -29.23
CA GLN A 333 -32.37 6.07 -29.17
C GLN A 333 -32.96 4.65 -29.28
N PRO A 334 -32.31 3.73 -30.02
CA PRO A 334 -32.85 2.39 -30.26
C PRO A 334 -32.81 1.52 -28.99
N GLN A 335 -33.88 0.76 -28.75
CA GLN A 335 -33.91 -0.25 -27.68
C GLN A 335 -33.00 -1.44 -28.04
N PRO A 336 -32.28 -2.03 -27.07
CA PRO A 336 -31.57 -3.28 -27.29
C PRO A 336 -32.57 -4.41 -27.56
N ALA A 337 -32.33 -5.19 -28.62
CA ALA A 337 -33.19 -6.29 -29.02
C ALA A 337 -33.30 -7.37 -27.94
N ALA A 338 -34.47 -8.01 -27.85
CA ALA A 338 -34.70 -9.11 -26.93
C ALA A 338 -33.75 -10.28 -27.22
N VAL A 339 -32.94 -10.65 -26.22
CA VAL A 339 -32.08 -11.85 -26.28
C VAL A 339 -32.97 -13.08 -26.13
N THR A 340 -33.14 -13.84 -27.21
CA THR A 340 -33.75 -15.17 -27.17
C THR A 340 -32.90 -16.12 -26.31
N PRO A 341 -33.51 -16.93 -25.42
CA PRO A 341 -32.76 -17.86 -24.60
C PRO A 341 -32.15 -18.98 -25.45
N ILE A 342 -30.84 -19.14 -25.35
CA ILE A 342 -30.09 -20.25 -25.95
C ILE A 342 -30.51 -21.56 -25.25
N PRO A 343 -30.83 -22.66 -25.96
CA PRO A 343 -31.18 -23.92 -25.34
C PRO A 343 -30.00 -24.50 -24.55
N SER A 344 -30.26 -24.87 -23.30
CA SER A 344 -29.25 -25.43 -22.38
C SER A 344 -28.76 -26.80 -22.85
N VAL A 345 -27.46 -26.90 -23.15
CA VAL A 345 -26.78 -28.17 -23.40
C VAL A 345 -26.75 -28.99 -22.09
N PRO A 346 -27.16 -30.27 -22.09
CA PRO A 346 -27.13 -31.11 -20.88
C PRO A 346 -25.68 -31.40 -20.44
N PRO A 347 -25.40 -31.49 -19.13
CA PRO A 347 -24.04 -31.71 -18.65
C PRO A 347 -23.51 -33.09 -19.03
N VAL A 348 -22.32 -33.12 -19.62
CA VAL A 348 -21.55 -34.35 -19.85
C VAL A 348 -21.22 -34.99 -18.51
N LYS A 349 -21.55 -36.28 -18.34
CA LYS A 349 -21.22 -37.06 -17.14
C LYS A 349 -19.70 -37.25 -17.05
N THR A 350 -19.03 -36.43 -16.24
CA THR A 350 -17.66 -36.72 -15.80
C THR A 350 -17.65 -37.97 -14.92
N ALA A 351 -16.86 -38.97 -15.31
CA ALA A 351 -16.72 -40.20 -14.54
C ALA A 351 -16.07 -39.93 -13.17
N GLN A 352 -16.57 -40.56 -12.12
CA GLN A 352 -15.99 -40.43 -10.78
C GLN A 352 -14.57 -41.02 -10.73
N PRO A 353 -13.58 -40.33 -10.11
CA PRO A 353 -12.27 -40.92 -9.87
C PRO A 353 -12.40 -42.08 -8.86
N THR A 354 -11.89 -43.25 -9.24
CA THR A 354 -11.98 -44.45 -8.41
C THR A 354 -11.16 -44.31 -7.13
N ARG A 355 -11.81 -44.60 -6.01
CA ARG A 355 -11.31 -44.41 -4.64
C ARG A 355 -10.16 -45.39 -4.34
N ARG A 356 -8.91 -45.02 -4.65
CA ARG A 356 -7.72 -45.80 -4.26
C ARG A 356 -7.66 -45.97 -2.74
N ARG A 357 -7.64 -47.23 -2.28
CA ARG A 357 -7.52 -47.60 -0.86
C ARG A 357 -6.24 -47.01 -0.25
N GLN A 358 -6.36 -46.35 0.89
CA GLN A 358 -5.22 -45.97 1.73
C GLN A 358 -4.55 -47.23 2.30
N LYS A 359 -3.22 -47.34 2.18
CA LYS A 359 -2.42 -48.30 2.97
C LYS A 359 -2.18 -47.71 4.37
N PRO A 360 -2.20 -48.52 5.45
CA PRO A 360 -2.14 -48.01 6.82
C PRO A 360 -0.75 -47.47 7.20
N LYS A 361 -0.74 -46.41 8.01
CA LYS A 361 0.47 -45.88 8.68
C LYS A 361 1.09 -46.94 9.61
N ARG A 362 2.40 -47.16 9.52
CA ARG A 362 3.18 -47.75 10.62
C ARG A 362 3.62 -46.64 11.60
N LYS A 363 3.52 -46.91 12.90
CA LYS A 363 4.08 -46.08 13.98
C LYS A 363 5.57 -46.43 14.21
N PRO A 364 6.35 -45.55 14.86
CA PRO A 364 7.81 -45.66 14.90
C PRO A 364 8.31 -46.66 15.97
N SER A 365 9.50 -47.21 15.73
CA SER A 365 10.28 -47.96 16.72
C SER A 365 11.44 -47.10 17.26
N GLU A 366 11.60 -47.09 18.58
CA GLU A 366 12.69 -46.44 19.32
C GLU A 366 14.06 -47.13 19.14
N LYS A 367 15.13 -46.36 19.45
CA LYS A 367 16.47 -46.78 19.96
C LYS A 367 17.28 -47.74 19.05
N ALA A 368 18.57 -47.51 18.80
CA ALA A 368 19.62 -47.27 19.79
C ALA A 368 20.86 -46.61 19.15
N ALA A 369 21.78 -46.13 20.00
CA ALA A 369 23.07 -45.61 19.58
C ALA A 369 24.08 -46.74 19.29
N ALA A 370 24.99 -46.51 18.35
CA ALA A 370 26.23 -47.27 18.21
C ALA A 370 27.35 -46.33 17.73
N VAL A 371 28.45 -46.30 18.48
CA VAL A 371 29.69 -45.58 18.16
C VAL A 371 30.60 -46.51 17.35
N SER A 372 31.26 -45.99 16.31
CA SER A 372 32.47 -46.64 15.75
C SER A 372 33.43 -45.58 15.18
N ASN A 373 34.67 -45.57 15.64
CA ASN A 373 35.77 -44.80 15.05
C ASN A 373 36.40 -45.58 13.88
N VAL A 374 36.79 -44.88 12.82
CA VAL A 374 37.87 -45.25 11.89
C VAL A 374 38.56 -43.93 11.54
N ILE A 375 39.65 -43.57 12.22
CA ILE A 375 41.05 -43.89 11.87
C ILE A 375 41.47 -43.23 10.55
N VAL A 376 42.35 -42.24 10.71
CA VAL A 376 43.19 -41.65 9.67
C VAL A 376 44.27 -42.64 9.22
N ASP A 377 44.61 -42.62 7.93
CA ASP A 377 45.91 -43.08 7.45
C ASP A 377 46.46 -42.08 6.42
N ALA A 378 47.79 -42.03 6.27
CA ALA A 378 48.52 -40.97 5.59
C ALA A 378 49.63 -41.50 4.68
N GLY A 379 49.95 -40.72 3.63
CA GLY A 379 50.95 -41.07 2.61
C GLY A 379 50.29 -41.63 1.33
N THR A 380 50.76 -41.32 0.12
CA THR A 380 52.09 -40.78 -0.25
C THR A 380 51.95 -39.78 -1.39
N GLU A 381 52.72 -38.69 -1.36
CA GLU A 381 52.79 -37.70 -2.46
C GLU A 381 53.63 -38.21 -3.64
N GLN A 382 53.28 -37.84 -4.87
CA GLN A 382 54.22 -37.80 -6.00
C GLN A 382 53.86 -36.63 -6.95
N PRO A 383 54.84 -35.84 -7.45
CA PRO A 383 54.63 -34.49 -7.99
C PRO A 383 54.08 -34.42 -9.45
N PRO A 384 53.66 -33.23 -9.93
CA PRO A 384 52.77 -33.11 -11.09
C PRO A 384 53.45 -33.29 -12.45
N ALA A 385 52.68 -33.82 -13.42
CA ALA A 385 53.06 -33.86 -14.82
C ALA A 385 52.95 -32.46 -15.49
N ALA A 386 53.93 -32.14 -16.35
CA ALA A 386 54.01 -30.85 -17.03
C ALA A 386 52.93 -30.66 -18.11
N PRO A 387 52.49 -29.42 -18.40
CA PRO A 387 51.47 -29.14 -19.40
C PRO A 387 51.98 -29.35 -20.84
N ALA A 388 51.14 -29.95 -21.68
CA ALA A 388 51.42 -30.12 -23.11
C ALA A 388 51.39 -28.79 -23.88
N ALA A 389 52.20 -28.69 -24.93
CA ALA A 389 52.36 -27.48 -25.74
C ALA A 389 51.09 -27.14 -26.56
N PRO A 390 50.82 -25.85 -26.83
CA PRO A 390 49.67 -25.43 -27.62
C PRO A 390 49.84 -25.76 -29.11
N PRO A 391 48.77 -26.16 -29.83
CA PRO A 391 48.82 -26.39 -31.27
C PRO A 391 49.01 -25.08 -32.07
N ALA A 392 49.60 -25.21 -33.25
CA ALA A 392 49.99 -24.09 -34.10
C ALA A 392 48.80 -23.27 -34.62
N ARG A 393 49.01 -21.96 -34.79
CA ARG A 393 48.03 -21.03 -35.38
C ARG A 393 47.96 -21.25 -36.90
N THR A 394 46.77 -21.46 -37.43
CA THR A 394 46.48 -21.34 -38.87
C THR A 394 46.46 -19.87 -39.30
N PRO A 395 46.82 -19.55 -40.55
CA PRO A 395 46.81 -18.17 -41.05
C PRO A 395 45.39 -17.60 -41.16
N ILE A 396 45.32 -16.27 -41.14
CA ILE A 396 44.09 -15.48 -41.27
C ILE A 396 43.81 -15.29 -42.76
N ASP A 397 42.64 -15.73 -43.22
CA ASP A 397 42.11 -15.30 -44.51
C ASP A 397 41.56 -13.87 -44.39
N VAL A 398 42.00 -13.02 -45.31
CA VAL A 398 41.50 -11.65 -45.50
C VAL A 398 40.30 -11.72 -46.43
N PHE A 399 39.20 -11.06 -46.07
CA PHE A 399 38.10 -10.78 -46.99
C PHE A 399 37.80 -9.28 -46.99
N GLU A 400 37.68 -8.74 -48.21
CA GLU A 400 37.06 -7.44 -48.53
C GLU A 400 35.53 -7.49 -48.37
#